data_AF-N2BD13-F1
#
_entry.id   AF-N2BD13-F1
#
_cell.length_a   1.000
_cell.length_b   1.000
_cell.length_c   1.000
_cell.angle_alpha   90.00
_cell.angle_beta   90.00
_cell.angle_gamma   90.00
#
_symmetry.space_group_name_H-M   'P 1'
#
loop_
_entity.id
_entity.type
_entity.pdbx_description
1 polymer ?
#
loop_
_entity_poly.entity_id
_entity_poly.type
_entity_poly.pdbx_seq_one_letter_code
_entity_poly.pdbx_strand_id
1 'polypeptide(L)'
;MAFSYDKLWKILIDKKMTKENFRILIKASPTTIAAMGKGDGISPKVLDRICTAFNCQPGDIMEHIPNTNSMETKPFSGYAEPTKPFSEYAKTVEPFSEHTKSVKSFSEMNKPTENQNQI
;
A
#
# COMPACT_ATOMS: atom_id res chain seq x y z
N MET A 1 -0.18 -21.44 -7.81
CA MET A 1 0.73 -20.35 -7.42
C MET A 1 -0.04 -19.42 -6.49
N ALA A 2 0.56 -18.95 -5.40
CA ALA A 2 -0.14 -18.05 -4.48
C ALA A 2 -0.13 -16.60 -5.00
N PHE A 3 0.97 -16.19 -5.67
CA PHE A 3 1.11 -14.85 -6.24
C PHE A 3 1.54 -14.94 -7.71
N SER A 4 1.03 -14.03 -8.54
CA SER A 4 1.56 -13.74 -9.87
C SER A 4 2.34 -12.42 -9.87
N TYR A 5 3.48 -12.44 -10.57
CA TYR A 5 4.35 -11.29 -10.80
C TYR A 5 4.39 -10.89 -12.29
N ASP A 6 3.38 -11.27 -13.07
CA ASP A 6 3.34 -11.00 -14.52
C ASP A 6 3.36 -9.50 -14.82
N LYS A 7 2.75 -8.69 -13.94
CA LYS A 7 2.74 -7.23 -14.06
C LYS A 7 4.15 -6.65 -13.92
N LEU A 8 4.92 -7.13 -12.96
CA LEU A 8 6.33 -6.77 -12.81
C LEU A 8 7.14 -7.09 -14.06
N TRP A 9 6.96 -8.28 -14.65
CA TRP A 9 7.70 -8.67 -15.85
C TRP A 9 7.37 -7.80 -17.06
N LYS A 10 6.11 -7.37 -17.19
CA LYS A 10 5.70 -6.38 -18.20
C LYS A 10 6.44 -5.04 -18.02
N ILE A 11 6.50 -4.52 -16.80
CA ILE A 11 7.23 -3.28 -16.50
C ILE A 11 8.72 -3.38 -16.89
N LEU A 12 9.35 -4.55 -16.69
CA LEU A 12 10.74 -4.75 -17.11
C LEU A 12 10.90 -4.73 -18.63
N ILE A 13 9.96 -5.32 -19.37
CA ILE A 13 9.94 -5.31 -20.83
C ILE A 13 9.77 -3.87 -21.34
N ASP A 14 8.82 -3.12 -20.76
CA ASP A 14 8.55 -1.73 -21.14
C ASP A 14 9.79 -0.84 -20.95
N LYS A 15 10.57 -1.11 -19.90
CA LYS A 15 11.83 -0.40 -19.59
C LYS A 15 13.06 -0.99 -20.28
N LYS A 16 12.89 -2.01 -21.14
CA LYS A 16 13.98 -2.74 -21.83
C LYS A 16 15.08 -3.23 -20.87
N MET A 17 14.71 -3.70 -19.69
CA MET A 17 15.63 -4.22 -18.68
C MET A 17 15.67 -5.76 -18.70
N THR A 18 16.87 -6.31 -18.56
CA THR A 18 17.05 -7.76 -18.35
C THR A 18 16.82 -8.11 -16.87
N LYS A 19 16.53 -9.39 -16.60
CA LYS A 19 16.36 -9.89 -15.22
C LYS A 19 17.62 -9.68 -14.36
N GLU A 20 18.80 -9.75 -14.98
CA GLU A 20 20.08 -9.45 -14.29
C GLU A 20 20.20 -7.97 -13.92
N ASN A 21 19.85 -7.06 -14.83
CA ASN A 21 19.87 -5.62 -14.53
C ASN A 21 18.89 -5.27 -13.40
N PHE A 22 17.70 -5.88 -13.43
CA PHE A 22 16.71 -5.75 -12.37
C PHE A 22 17.24 -6.23 -11.00
N ARG A 23 17.89 -7.40 -10.97
CA ARG A 23 18.51 -7.96 -9.76
C ARG A 23 19.54 -7.00 -9.17
N ILE A 24 20.40 -6.43 -10.02
CA ILE A 24 21.44 -5.47 -9.61
C ILE A 24 20.79 -4.20 -9.06
N LEU A 25 19.76 -3.68 -9.74
CA LEU A 25 19.07 -2.44 -9.38
C LEU A 25 18.43 -2.52 -7.98
N ILE A 26 17.77 -3.63 -7.67
CA ILE A 26 17.07 -3.83 -6.38
C ILE A 26 18.00 -4.38 -5.29
N LYS A 27 19.24 -4.75 -5.67
CA LYS A 27 20.19 -5.44 -4.81
C LYS A 27 19.54 -6.68 -4.17
N ALA A 28 18.87 -7.46 -5.01
CA ALA A 28 18.19 -8.69 -4.60
C ALA A 28 19.08 -9.91 -4.80
N SER A 29 18.90 -10.92 -3.95
CA SER A 29 19.53 -12.22 -4.17
C SER A 29 18.93 -12.91 -5.40
N PRO A 30 19.69 -13.77 -6.10
CA PRO A 30 19.16 -14.53 -7.23
C PRO A 30 18.04 -15.48 -6.79
N THR A 31 18.06 -15.92 -5.53
CA THR A 31 16.98 -16.73 -4.92
C THR A 31 15.66 -15.98 -4.88
N THR A 32 15.67 -14.66 -4.68
CA THR A 32 14.45 -13.85 -4.66
C THR A 32 13.84 -13.73 -6.05
N ILE A 33 14.68 -13.58 -7.09
CA ILE A 33 14.23 -13.57 -8.48
C ILE A 33 13.60 -14.92 -8.87
N ALA A 34 14.23 -16.02 -8.44
CA ALA A 34 13.70 -17.36 -8.67
C ALA A 34 12.36 -17.59 -7.93
N ALA A 35 12.22 -17.10 -6.69
CA ALA A 35 10.97 -17.17 -5.93
C ALA A 35 9.82 -16.43 -6.64
N MET A 36 10.07 -15.23 -7.18
CA MET A 36 9.09 -14.51 -8.00
C MET A 36 8.72 -15.29 -9.27
N GLY A 37 9.67 -15.96 -9.90
CA GLY A 37 9.40 -16.83 -11.05
C GLY A 37 8.54 -18.07 -10.72
N LYS A 38 8.56 -18.53 -9.47
CA LYS A 38 7.75 -19.66 -8.97
C LYS A 38 6.39 -19.21 -8.40
N GLY A 39 6.17 -17.91 -8.26
CA GLY A 39 4.96 -17.37 -7.63
C GLY A 39 4.95 -17.51 -6.10
N ASP A 40 6.13 -17.57 -5.48
CA ASP A 40 6.32 -17.56 -4.03
C ASP A 40 6.28 -16.12 -3.49
N GLY A 41 6.02 -15.98 -2.18
CA GLY A 41 6.06 -14.68 -1.50
C GLY A 41 7.48 -14.13 -1.38
N ILE A 42 7.60 -12.80 -1.49
CA ILE A 42 8.86 -12.09 -1.23
C ILE A 42 8.82 -11.32 0.10
N SER A 43 10.00 -10.97 0.61
CA SER A 43 10.10 -10.12 1.79
C SER A 43 9.62 -8.69 1.49
N PRO A 44 8.87 -8.03 2.40
CA PRO A 44 8.44 -6.64 2.24
C PRO A 44 9.58 -5.65 1.98
N LYS A 45 10.79 -5.93 2.50
CA LYS A 45 11.98 -5.11 2.25
C LYS A 45 12.41 -5.10 0.78
N VAL A 46 12.18 -6.20 0.06
CA VAL A 46 12.47 -6.29 -1.37
C VAL A 46 11.39 -5.56 -2.15
N LEU A 47 10.13 -5.73 -1.74
CA LEU A 47 8.99 -5.07 -2.34
C LEU A 47 9.13 -3.54 -2.29
N ASP A 48 9.52 -2.99 -1.14
CA ASP A 48 9.76 -1.55 -0.95
C ASP A 48 10.82 -0.99 -1.92
N ARG A 49 11.92 -1.72 -2.11
CA ARG A 49 12.97 -1.33 -3.08
C ARG A 49 12.47 -1.36 -4.52
N ILE A 50 11.64 -2.34 -4.87
CA ILE A 50 11.01 -2.42 -6.20
C ILE A 50 10.09 -1.21 -6.39
N CYS A 51 9.22 -0.94 -5.43
CA CYS A 51 8.28 0.19 -5.48
C CYS A 51 9.02 1.52 -5.63
N THR A 52 10.12 1.71 -4.88
CA THR A 52 10.96 2.92 -4.96
C THR A 52 11.70 3.03 -6.30
N ALA A 53 12.22 1.91 -6.82
CA ALA A 53 12.95 1.88 -8.09
C ALA A 53 12.09 2.23 -9.30
N PHE A 54 10.84 1.77 -9.30
CA PHE A 54 9.92 1.92 -10.42
C PHE A 54 8.83 2.97 -10.18
N ASN A 55 8.80 3.58 -9.00
CA ASN A 55 7.80 4.54 -8.54
C ASN A 55 6.37 4.02 -8.74
N CYS A 56 6.12 2.77 -8.32
CA CYS A 56 4.84 2.08 -8.46
C CYS A 56 4.33 1.54 -7.13
N GLN A 57 3.05 1.15 -7.09
CA GLN A 57 2.45 0.54 -5.91
C GLN A 57 2.61 -0.99 -5.93
N PRO A 58 2.54 -1.67 -4.76
CA PRO A 58 2.59 -3.13 -4.69
C PRO A 58 1.58 -3.85 -5.59
N GLY A 59 0.37 -3.30 -5.75
CA GLY A 59 -0.68 -3.87 -6.61
C GLY A 59 -0.38 -3.82 -8.12
N ASP A 60 0.54 -2.95 -8.54
CA ASP A 60 1.02 -2.89 -9.92
C ASP A 60 2.14 -3.91 -10.19
N ILE A 61 2.70 -4.51 -9.14
CA ILE A 61 3.83 -5.43 -9.22
C ILE A 61 3.35 -6.88 -9.09
N MET A 62 2.46 -7.14 -8.12
CA MET A 62 2.01 -8.48 -7.78
C MET A 62 0.50 -8.57 -7.58
N GLU A 63 -0.06 -9.73 -7.89
CA GLU A 63 -1.47 -10.04 -7.69
C GLU A 63 -1.61 -11.40 -7.03
N HIS A 64 -2.47 -11.50 -6.02
CA HIS A 64 -2.78 -12.78 -5.38
C HIS A 64 -3.79 -13.55 -6.23
N ILE A 65 -3.44 -14.77 -6.65
CA ILE A 65 -4.35 -15.62 -7.42
C ILE A 65 -4.96 -16.65 -6.46
N PRO A 66 -6.24 -16.50 -6.08
CA PRO A 66 -6.91 -17.54 -5.32
C PRO A 66 -7.03 -18.79 -6.19
N ASN A 67 -6.83 -19.97 -5.61
CA ASN A 67 -7.07 -21.26 -6.29
C ASN A 67 -8.58 -21.51 -6.39
N THR A 68 -9.31 -20.65 -7.09
CA THR A 68 -10.72 -20.84 -7.41
C THR A 68 -10.79 -21.17 -8.89
N ASN A 69 -10.87 -22.46 -9.23
CA ASN A 69 -11.37 -22.86 -10.54
C ASN A 69 -12.68 -22.11 -10.78
N SER A 70 -12.79 -21.40 -11.90
CA SER A 70 -13.98 -20.71 -12.39
C SER A 70 -14.54 -19.56 -11.53
N MET A 71 -13.83 -18.44 -11.45
CA MET A 71 -14.48 -17.12 -11.48
C MET A 71 -13.61 -16.18 -12.32
N GLU A 72 -14.00 -15.97 -13.57
CA GLU A 72 -13.48 -14.87 -14.38
C GLU A 72 -13.76 -13.57 -13.62
N THR A 73 -12.71 -12.96 -13.05
CA THR A 73 -12.77 -11.53 -12.75
C THR A 73 -12.78 -10.82 -14.10
N LYS A 74 -13.99 -10.63 -14.63
CA LYS A 74 -14.22 -9.58 -15.61
C LYS A 74 -13.52 -8.31 -15.09
N PRO A 75 -12.86 -7.53 -15.95
CA PRO A 75 -12.36 -6.22 -15.53
C PRO A 75 -13.52 -5.52 -14.83
N PHE A 76 -13.26 -5.01 -13.64
CA PHE A 76 -14.20 -4.23 -12.86
C PHE A 76 -14.62 -3.02 -13.73
N SER A 77 -15.63 -3.22 -14.56
CA SER A 77 -16.38 -2.21 -15.32
C SER A 77 -17.34 -1.47 -14.39
N GLY A 78 -16.97 -1.36 -13.10
CA GLY A 78 -17.80 -0.91 -12.01
C GLY A 78 -17.17 0.24 -11.23
N TYR A 79 -16.22 0.99 -11.82
CA TYR A 79 -16.08 2.38 -11.39
C TYR A 79 -17.26 3.13 -11.98
N ALA A 80 -18.34 3.22 -11.20
CA ALA A 80 -19.16 4.40 -11.31
C ALA A 80 -18.25 5.59 -10.98
N GLU A 81 -18.09 6.44 -11.99
CA GLU A 81 -17.45 7.75 -11.94
C GLU A 81 -17.72 8.49 -10.62
N PRO A 82 -16.74 9.23 -10.05
CA PRO A 82 -17.02 10.17 -8.99
C PRO A 82 -17.73 11.39 -9.59
N THR A 83 -19.06 11.36 -9.68
CA THR A 83 -19.86 12.53 -10.07
C THR A 83 -21.08 12.73 -9.16
N LYS A 84 -20.87 12.68 -7.85
CA LYS A 84 -21.72 13.49 -6.98
C LYS A 84 -20.99 14.77 -6.63
N PRO A 85 -21.50 15.95 -7.02
CA PRO A 85 -20.90 17.20 -6.59
C PRO A 85 -20.91 17.24 -5.06
N PHE A 86 -19.83 17.75 -4.48
CA PHE A 86 -19.65 17.90 -3.02
C PHE A 86 -20.86 18.57 -2.32
N SER A 87 -21.67 19.32 -3.07
CA SER A 87 -22.92 19.94 -2.61
C SER A 87 -23.99 18.97 -2.09
N GLU A 88 -23.93 17.67 -2.41
CA GLU A 88 -24.90 16.69 -1.89
C GLU A 88 -24.56 16.22 -0.47
N TYR A 89 -23.28 16.27 -0.06
CA TYR A 89 -22.83 15.88 1.28
C TYR A 89 -23.09 16.95 2.36
N ALA A 90 -23.45 18.17 1.98
CA ALA A 90 -23.66 19.28 2.90
C ALA A 90 -24.98 19.18 3.71
N LYS A 91 -25.87 18.23 3.42
CA LYS A 91 -27.21 18.16 4.04
C LYS A 91 -27.35 17.15 5.17
N THR A 92 -26.31 16.40 5.52
CA THR A 92 -26.32 15.48 6.68
C THR A 92 -25.05 15.61 7.53
N VAL A 93 -24.63 16.86 7.78
CA VAL A 93 -23.80 17.14 8.95
C VAL A 93 -24.80 17.52 10.04
N GLU A 94 -25.15 16.58 10.92
CA GLU A 94 -25.83 16.96 12.15
C GLU A 94 -24.91 17.92 12.92
N PRO A 95 -25.45 19.02 13.48
CA PRO A 95 -24.65 20.00 14.18
C PRO A 95 -23.89 19.31 15.32
N PHE A 96 -22.56 19.33 15.23
CA PHE A 96 -21.62 18.88 16.24
C PHE A 96 -21.63 19.88 17.42
N SER A 97 -22.80 20.11 18.03
CA SER A 97 -22.98 21.06 19.12
C SER A 97 -23.72 20.51 20.33
N GLU A 98 -24.09 19.22 20.37
CA GLU A 98 -24.73 18.66 21.56
C GLU A 98 -24.10 17.33 21.97
N HIS A 99 -22.86 17.38 22.46
CA HIS A 99 -22.46 16.64 23.66
C HIS A 99 -21.10 17.15 24.18
N THR A 100 -20.94 18.46 24.34
CA THR A 100 -19.88 19.03 25.20
C THR A 100 -20.29 18.94 26.67
N LYS A 101 -20.42 17.74 27.22
CA LYS A 101 -20.39 17.53 28.67
C LYS A 101 -19.51 16.34 28.99
N SER A 102 -18.33 16.66 29.52
CA SER A 102 -17.35 15.78 30.17
C SER A 102 -16.28 15.13 29.30
N VAL A 103 -15.48 15.92 28.60
CA VAL A 103 -14.06 15.59 28.39
C VAL A 103 -13.24 16.73 29.00
N LYS A 104 -12.52 16.42 30.08
CA LYS A 104 -11.66 17.38 30.78
C LYS A 104 -10.60 17.92 29.81
N SER A 105 -10.28 19.20 29.95
CA SER A 105 -9.28 19.87 29.12
C SER A 105 -7.95 19.11 29.17
N PHE A 106 -7.48 18.67 27.99
CA PHE A 106 -6.19 17.99 27.80
C PHE A 106 -4.99 18.89 28.13
N SER A 107 -5.21 20.19 28.37
CA SER A 107 -4.18 21.13 28.81
C SER A 107 -3.65 20.88 30.23
N GLU A 108 -4.27 20.02 31.04
CA GLU A 108 -3.80 19.70 32.40
C GLU A 108 -2.86 18.48 32.48
N MET A 109 -2.67 17.72 31.39
CA MET A 109 -1.98 16.42 31.44
C MET A 109 -0.50 16.47 31.00
N ASN A 110 -0.01 17.64 30.56
CA ASN A 110 1.41 17.87 30.24
C ASN A 110 1.98 19.03 31.08
N LYS A 111 1.92 18.92 32.41
CA LYS A 111 2.88 19.68 33.24
C LYS A 111 4.23 18.98 33.14
N PRO A 112 5.31 19.68 32.74
CA PRO A 112 6.65 19.13 32.86
C PRO A 112 6.93 18.90 34.35
N THR A 113 7.22 17.66 34.73
CA THR A 113 7.87 17.40 36.02
C THR A 113 9.30 17.92 35.92
N GLU A 114 9.44 19.16 36.34
CA GLU A 114 10.68 19.77 36.77
C GLU A 114 11.23 18.92 37.93
N ASN A 115 12.10 17.96 37.62
CA ASN A 115 12.94 17.35 38.64
C ASN A 115 14.24 18.15 38.70
N GLN A 116 14.20 19.22 39.49
CA GLN A 116 15.37 19.76 40.12
C GLN A 116 15.85 18.74 41.16
N ASN A 117 16.94 18.04 40.85
CA ASN A 117 17.88 17.62 41.88
C ASN A 117 19.26 18.06 41.42
N GLN A 118 19.62 19.28 41.82
CA GLN A 118 20.99 19.62 42.17
C GLN A 118 21.23 19.17 43.62
N ILE A 119 22.50 18.81 43.87
CA ILE A 119 23.16 18.47 45.15
C ILE A 119 23.22 16.96 45.44
#